data_AF-A0A6A6DG71-F1
#
_entry.id   AF-A0A6A6DG71-F1
#
_cell.length_a   1.000
_cell.length_b   1.000
_cell.length_c   1.000
_cell.angle_alpha   90.00
_cell.angle_beta   90.00
_cell.angle_gamma   90.00
#
_symmetry.space_group_name_H-M   'P 1'
#
loop_
_entity.id
_entity.type
_entity.pdbx_description
1 polymer ?
#
loop_
_entity_poly.entity_id
_entity_poly.type
_entity_poly.pdbx_seq_one_letter_code
_entity_poly.pdbx_strand_id
1 'polypeptide(L)'
;MYVLSTASNGGSGAFAPVAAIHDALATLDPNILTTLGEENWPFDRPLDGRVCDYRAPMFFNHGKPEMIFSRGALIQSSRFHRPKEMPDLTEKQGIALDAIQFVAEQVQTKIEWKNGDLVFFNNKRLLHGRDAFTDSSGVPARHMLRLWLKAGGWDCSLPEALQKRWNKIFRGVDESTDDEQKQWPLEPDST
;
A
#
# COMPACT_ATOMS: atom_id res chain seq x y z
N MET A 1 -6.48 0.47 -11.22
CA MET A 1 -5.28 0.43 -12.10
C MET A 1 -5.75 0.05 -13.48
N TYR A 2 -5.24 0.69 -14.52
CA TYR A 2 -5.50 0.36 -15.93
C TYR A 2 -4.21 -0.14 -16.56
N VAL A 3 -4.27 -1.28 -17.23
CA VAL A 3 -3.10 -1.93 -17.83
C VAL A 3 -2.94 -1.48 -19.29
N LEU A 4 -1.93 -0.67 -19.57
CA LEU A 4 -1.59 -0.24 -20.94
C LEU A 4 -0.77 -1.32 -21.65
N SER A 5 0.25 -1.83 -20.96
CA SER A 5 1.13 -2.89 -21.45
C SER A 5 1.59 -3.78 -20.29
N THR A 6 1.67 -5.08 -20.54
CA THR A 6 2.26 -6.06 -19.62
C THR A 6 3.77 -6.17 -19.82
N ALA A 7 4.46 -6.71 -18.82
CA ALA A 7 5.86 -7.11 -18.98
C ALA A 7 6.00 -8.26 -19.98
N SER A 8 7.20 -8.47 -20.52
CA SER A 8 7.52 -9.64 -21.33
C SER A 8 7.39 -10.95 -20.54
N ASN A 9 7.81 -10.94 -19.27
CA ASN A 9 7.75 -12.09 -18.39
C ASN A 9 7.45 -11.66 -16.94
N GLY A 10 6.56 -12.39 -16.27
CA GLY A 10 6.19 -12.15 -14.87
C GLY A 10 5.36 -10.88 -14.64
N GLY A 11 5.50 -10.27 -13.46
CA GLY A 11 4.82 -9.02 -13.12
C GLY A 11 3.35 -9.16 -12.73
N SER A 12 2.93 -10.39 -12.43
CA SER A 12 1.61 -10.72 -11.88
C SER A 12 1.34 -9.94 -10.60
N GLY A 13 0.08 -9.55 -10.41
CA GLY A 13 -0.40 -8.93 -9.18
C GLY A 13 -0.61 -9.97 -8.11
N ALA A 14 -0.21 -9.64 -6.89
CA ALA A 14 -0.53 -10.40 -5.70
C ALA A 14 -1.56 -9.64 -4.87
N PHE A 15 -2.62 -10.31 -4.42
CA PHE A 15 -3.66 -9.70 -3.59
C PHE A 15 -4.01 -10.59 -2.40
N ALA A 16 -3.79 -10.08 -1.19
CA ALA A 16 -4.06 -10.79 0.05
C ALA A 16 -5.20 -10.09 0.82
N PRO A 17 -6.35 -10.75 1.04
CA PRO A 17 -7.44 -10.20 1.83
C PRO A 17 -7.02 -9.93 3.28
N VAL A 18 -7.25 -8.71 3.75
CA VAL A 18 -6.94 -8.30 5.13
C VAL A 18 -7.69 -9.14 6.16
N ALA A 19 -8.93 -9.56 5.86
CA ALA A 19 -9.69 -10.46 6.71
C ALA A 19 -9.02 -11.84 6.86
N ALA A 20 -8.52 -12.42 5.76
CA ALA A 20 -7.81 -13.70 5.80
C ALA A 20 -6.47 -13.57 6.56
N ILE A 21 -5.76 -12.45 6.40
CA ILE A 21 -4.55 -12.15 7.17
C ILE A 21 -4.89 -12.04 8.66
N HIS A 22 -5.95 -11.31 9.01
CA HIS A 22 -6.42 -11.18 10.38
C HIS A 22 -6.70 -12.54 11.01
N ASP A 23 -7.48 -13.40 10.36
CA ASP A 23 -7.89 -14.70 10.91
C ASP A 23 -6.68 -15.62 11.11
N ALA A 24 -5.72 -15.60 10.18
CA ALA A 24 -4.48 -16.35 10.29
C ALA A 24 -3.58 -15.81 11.41
N LEU A 25 -3.43 -14.48 11.55
CA LEU A 25 -2.66 -13.88 12.64
C LEU A 25 -3.31 -14.11 14.01
N ALA A 26 -4.63 -14.04 14.11
CA ALA A 26 -5.37 -14.34 15.33
C ALA A 26 -5.15 -15.79 15.80
N THR A 27 -4.98 -16.72 14.84
CA THR A 27 -4.67 -18.13 15.13
C THR A 27 -3.19 -18.31 15.49
N LEU A 28 -2.29 -17.56 14.85
CA LEU A 28 -0.85 -17.66 15.04
C LEU A 28 -0.40 -17.09 16.39
N ASP A 29 -0.70 -15.82 16.66
CA ASP A 29 -0.46 -15.13 17.93
C ASP A 29 -1.30 -13.85 17.98
N PRO A 30 -2.36 -13.79 18.80
CA PRO A 30 -3.19 -12.59 18.97
C PRO A 30 -2.41 -11.34 19.39
N ASN A 31 -1.25 -11.47 20.04
CA ASN A 31 -0.44 -10.32 20.44
C ASN A 31 0.11 -9.55 19.22
N ILE A 32 0.27 -10.22 18.08
CA ILE A 32 0.66 -9.56 16.82
C ILE A 32 -0.40 -8.54 16.42
N LEU A 33 -1.69 -8.90 16.49
CA LEU A 33 -2.79 -7.97 16.19
C LEU A 33 -2.82 -6.79 17.17
N THR A 34 -2.53 -7.04 18.45
CA THR A 34 -2.37 -5.98 19.45
C THR A 34 -1.27 -5.00 19.04
N THR A 35 -0.07 -5.49 18.70
CA THR A 35 1.05 -4.64 18.26
C THR A 35 0.74 -3.88 16.97
N LEU A 36 0.05 -4.51 16.01
CA LEU A 36 -0.38 -3.84 14.77
C LEU A 36 -1.41 -2.72 15.02
N GLY A 37 -2.18 -2.82 16.10
CA GLY A 37 -3.16 -1.81 16.51
C GLY A 37 -2.58 -0.66 17.34
N GLU A 38 -1.32 -0.72 17.77
CA GLU A 38 -0.67 0.35 18.52
C GLU A 38 -0.46 1.59 17.64
N GLU A 39 -0.73 2.80 18.15
CA GLU A 39 -0.57 4.04 17.38
C GLU A 39 0.87 4.58 17.35
N ASN A 40 1.89 3.71 17.45
CA ASN A 40 3.30 4.10 17.61
C ASN A 40 4.19 3.79 16.39
N TRP A 41 3.63 3.34 15.26
CA TRP A 41 4.41 2.95 14.08
C TRP A 41 5.08 4.15 13.37
N PRO A 42 6.42 4.17 13.19
CA PRO A 42 7.16 5.28 12.56
C PRO A 42 7.13 5.22 11.03
N PHE A 43 6.09 5.79 10.41
CA PHE A 43 6.02 5.88 8.95
C PHE A 43 6.86 7.04 8.41
N ASP A 44 7.66 6.76 7.37
CA ASP A 44 8.66 7.70 6.82
C ASP A 44 8.19 8.50 5.59
N ARG A 45 6.94 8.31 5.13
CA ARG A 45 6.40 8.95 3.91
C ARG A 45 5.45 10.09 4.27
N PRO A 46 5.95 11.32 4.46
CA PRO A 46 5.13 12.51 4.67
C PRO A 46 4.34 12.86 3.39
N LEU A 47 3.32 13.71 3.53
CA LEU A 47 2.50 14.17 2.40
C LEU A 47 3.06 15.42 1.68
N ASP A 48 4.16 15.98 2.17
CA ASP A 48 4.72 17.27 1.74
C ASP A 48 6.23 17.20 1.47
N GLY A 49 6.80 15.99 1.37
CA GLY A 49 8.22 15.79 1.07
C GLY A 49 9.19 16.19 2.18
N ARG A 50 8.70 16.65 3.35
CA ARG A 50 9.53 16.95 4.52
C ARG A 50 9.60 15.73 5.42
N VAL A 51 10.81 15.26 5.75
CA VAL A 51 11.01 14.17 6.73
C VAL A 51 10.18 14.49 7.99
N CYS A 52 9.07 13.78 8.14
CA CYS A 52 8.12 13.98 9.21
C CYS A 52 7.63 12.59 9.57
N ASP A 53 8.02 12.12 10.75
CA ASP A 53 7.49 10.89 11.29
C ASP A 53 6.02 11.14 11.65
N TYR A 54 5.12 10.35 11.10
CA TYR A 54 3.77 10.28 11.63
C TYR A 54 3.55 8.90 12.24
N ARG A 55 2.82 8.89 13.33
CA ARG A 55 2.48 7.68 14.08
C ARG A 55 1.03 7.34 13.83
N ALA A 56 0.80 6.10 13.44
CA ALA A 56 -0.53 5.60 13.17
C ALA A 56 -0.55 4.08 13.40
N PRO A 57 -1.71 3.50 13.74
CA PRO A 57 -1.85 2.06 13.76
C PRO A 57 -1.84 1.50 12.33
N MET A 58 -1.34 0.27 12.18
CA MET A 58 -1.34 -0.47 10.92
C MET A 58 -2.63 -1.24 10.71
N PHE A 59 -3.24 -1.70 11.80
CA PHE A 59 -4.44 -2.52 11.81
C PHE A 59 -5.52 -1.87 12.66
N PHE A 60 -6.77 -1.92 12.20
CA PHE A 60 -7.93 -1.49 12.97
C PHE A 60 -9.15 -2.31 12.56
N ASN A 61 -10.02 -2.59 13.53
CA ASN A 61 -11.17 -3.46 13.34
C ASN A 61 -12.41 -2.88 14.02
N HIS A 62 -13.26 -2.21 13.24
CA HIS A 62 -14.57 -1.72 13.68
C HIS A 62 -15.69 -2.64 13.18
N GLY A 63 -15.54 -3.94 13.43
CA GLY A 63 -16.40 -5.01 12.90
C GLY A 63 -16.03 -5.48 11.49
N LYS A 64 -15.07 -4.81 10.85
CA LYS A 64 -14.45 -5.23 9.58
C LYS A 64 -12.95 -4.97 9.68
N PRO A 65 -12.09 -6.00 9.54
CA PRO A 65 -10.64 -5.85 9.52
C PRO A 65 -10.18 -4.93 8.38
N GLU A 66 -9.42 -3.89 8.73
CA GLU A 66 -8.82 -2.95 7.79
C GLU A 66 -7.33 -2.73 8.14
N MET A 67 -6.51 -2.52 7.11
CA MET A 67 -5.08 -2.25 7.27
C MET A 67 -4.61 -1.09 6.39
N ILE A 68 -3.71 -0.29 6.93
CA ILE A 68 -2.86 0.63 6.17
C ILE A 68 -1.42 0.18 6.34
N PHE A 69 -0.94 -0.55 5.34
CA PHE A 69 0.35 -1.22 5.39
C PHE A 69 1.22 -0.88 4.19
N SER A 70 2.48 -0.54 4.46
CA SER A 70 3.54 -0.53 3.47
C SER A 70 4.85 -0.84 4.18
N ARG A 71 5.39 -2.04 3.95
CA ARG A 71 6.68 -2.46 4.53
C ARG A 71 7.79 -1.47 4.20
N GLY A 72 7.85 -1.01 2.95
CA GLY A 72 8.85 -0.04 2.51
C GLY A 72 8.70 1.36 3.09
N ALA A 73 7.67 1.65 3.89
CA ALA A 73 7.56 2.90 4.65
C ALA A 73 8.07 2.75 6.11
N LEU A 74 8.47 1.53 6.48
CA LEU A 74 8.86 1.13 7.82
C LEU A 74 10.30 0.57 7.87
N ILE A 75 10.84 0.12 6.73
CA ILE A 75 12.20 -0.42 6.64
C ILE A 75 12.92 0.06 5.37
N GLN A 76 14.25 0.15 5.46
CA GLN A 76 15.13 0.36 4.31
C GLN A 76 15.06 -0.83 3.34
N SER A 77 15.06 -0.56 2.03
CA SER A 77 15.17 -1.59 1.00
C SER A 77 15.98 -1.07 -0.19
N SER A 78 16.30 -1.94 -1.17
CA SER A 78 16.96 -1.50 -2.41
C SER A 78 16.11 -0.52 -3.24
N ARG A 79 14.78 -0.54 -3.07
CA ARG A 79 13.84 0.32 -3.79
C ARG A 79 13.41 1.57 -3.03
N PHE A 80 13.58 1.57 -1.70
CA PHE A 80 13.09 2.66 -0.84
C PHE A 80 14.15 3.02 0.19
N HIS A 81 14.60 4.28 0.13
CA HIS A 81 15.47 4.86 1.15
C HIS A 81 14.66 5.31 2.37
N ARG A 82 14.99 4.78 3.54
CA ARG A 82 14.45 5.22 4.83
C ARG A 82 15.43 6.26 5.42
N PRO A 83 14.98 7.48 5.75
CA PRO A 83 15.83 8.48 6.40
C PRO A 83 16.40 7.95 7.72
N LYS A 84 17.66 8.28 8.02
CA LYS A 84 18.36 7.78 9.21
C LYS A 84 17.80 8.31 10.52
N GLU A 85 17.08 9.42 10.45
CA GLU A 85 16.43 10.08 11.58
C GLU A 85 15.15 9.37 12.02
N MET A 86 14.63 8.44 11.19
CA MET A 86 13.44 7.68 11.52
C MET A 86 13.74 6.67 12.64
N PRO A 87 12.87 6.58 13.66
CA PRO A 87 13.09 5.62 14.73
C PRO A 87 13.08 4.17 14.24
N ASP A 88 13.93 3.38 14.88
CA ASP A 88 13.98 1.93 14.68
C ASP A 88 12.69 1.28 15.17
N LEU A 89 12.37 0.15 14.56
CA LEU A 89 11.27 -0.68 14.98
C LEU A 89 11.67 -1.48 16.22
N THR A 90 10.71 -1.66 17.14
CA THR A 90 10.90 -2.60 18.24
C THR A 90 10.93 -4.04 17.71
N GLU A 91 11.47 -4.98 18.49
CA GLU A 91 11.46 -6.40 18.14
C GLU A 91 10.04 -6.91 17.84
N LYS A 92 9.05 -6.52 18.65
CA LYS A 92 7.63 -6.87 18.43
C LYS A 92 7.09 -6.33 17.11
N GLN A 93 7.43 -5.09 16.76
CA GLN A 93 7.06 -4.50 15.47
C GLN A 93 7.73 -5.24 14.30
N GLY A 94 9.01 -5.61 14.43
CA GLY A 94 9.71 -6.44 13.45
C GLY A 94 9.03 -7.80 13.23
N ILE A 95 8.73 -8.51 14.32
CA ILE A 95 8.00 -9.79 14.29
C ILE A 95 6.63 -9.62 13.60
N ALA A 96 5.89 -8.57 13.94
CA ALA A 96 4.59 -8.30 13.34
C ALA A 96 4.68 -8.02 11.82
N LEU A 97 5.72 -7.31 11.36
CA LEU A 97 5.95 -7.09 9.93
C LEU A 97 6.25 -8.38 9.17
N ASP A 98 7.04 -9.27 9.76
CA ASP A 98 7.40 -10.54 9.15
C ASP A 98 6.22 -11.50 9.15
N ALA A 99 5.42 -11.51 10.22
CA ALA A 99 4.19 -12.28 10.29
C ALA A 99 3.17 -11.86 9.22
N ILE A 100 2.98 -10.55 8.99
CA ILE A 100 2.14 -10.07 7.88
C ILE A 100 2.65 -10.60 6.55
N GLN A 101 3.97 -10.47 6.29
CA GLN A 101 4.55 -10.91 5.02
C GLN A 101 4.32 -12.42 4.81
N PHE A 102 4.65 -13.23 5.81
CA PHE A 102 4.52 -14.67 5.76
C PHE A 102 3.06 -15.09 5.53
N VAL A 103 2.13 -14.54 6.30
CA VAL A 103 0.70 -14.87 6.18
C VAL A 103 0.12 -14.38 4.86
N ALA A 104 0.45 -13.16 4.43
CA ALA A 104 -0.03 -12.60 3.17
C ALA A 104 0.39 -13.48 1.98
N GLU A 105 1.62 -14.02 2.00
CA GLU A 105 2.09 -14.95 0.97
C GLU A 105 1.31 -16.26 0.90
N GLN A 106 0.77 -16.75 2.04
CA GLN A 106 -0.04 -17.97 2.10
C GLN A 106 -1.47 -17.75 1.62
N VAL A 107 -2.04 -16.55 1.84
CA VAL A 107 -3.46 -16.27 1.55
C VAL A 107 -3.68 -15.44 0.29
N GLN A 108 -2.60 -15.01 -0.37
CA GLN A 108 -2.71 -14.21 -1.59
C GLN A 108 -3.27 -15.01 -2.77
N THR A 109 -4.01 -14.31 -3.62
CA THR A 109 -4.33 -14.76 -4.96
C THR A 109 -3.46 -14.00 -5.96
N LYS A 110 -2.92 -14.72 -6.94
CA LYS A 110 -2.17 -14.12 -8.05
C LYS A 110 -3.09 -13.85 -9.23
N ILE A 111 -2.92 -12.69 -9.84
CA ILE A 111 -3.66 -12.27 -11.03
C ILE A 111 -2.65 -11.93 -12.11
N GLU A 112 -2.75 -12.64 -13.24
CA GLU A 112 -2.04 -12.29 -14.46
C GLU A 112 -2.80 -11.19 -15.20
N TRP A 113 -2.05 -10.28 -15.79
CA TRP A 113 -2.59 -9.10 -16.44
C TRP A 113 -2.74 -9.30 -17.93
N LYS A 114 -3.70 -8.60 -18.52
CA LYS A 114 -3.82 -8.39 -19.96
C LYS A 114 -3.93 -6.90 -20.27
N ASN A 115 -3.46 -6.51 -21.45
CA ASN A 115 -3.63 -5.14 -21.93
C ASN A 115 -5.12 -4.82 -22.00
N GLY A 116 -5.51 -3.65 -21.47
CA GLY A 116 -6.89 -3.23 -21.34
C GLY A 116 -7.57 -3.60 -20.02
N ASP A 117 -6.95 -4.42 -19.16
CA ASP A 117 -7.54 -4.78 -17.88
C ASP A 117 -7.73 -3.55 -16.97
N LEU A 118 -8.89 -3.52 -16.30
CA LEU A 118 -9.21 -2.54 -15.27
C LEU A 118 -9.37 -3.24 -13.91
N VAL A 119 -8.55 -2.81 -12.97
CA VAL A 119 -8.45 -3.42 -11.64
C VAL A 119 -8.89 -2.41 -10.58
N PHE A 120 -9.97 -2.74 -9.87
CA PHE A 120 -10.46 -1.97 -8.73
C PHE A 120 -10.44 -2.83 -7.49
N PHE A 121 -9.89 -2.29 -6.41
CA PHE A 121 -9.87 -2.97 -5.12
C PHE A 121 -9.91 -1.95 -3.99
N ASN A 122 -10.41 -2.37 -2.84
CA ASN A 122 -10.41 -1.55 -1.64
C ASN A 122 -9.04 -1.63 -0.96
N ASN A 123 -8.27 -0.54 -1.04
CA ASN A 123 -6.90 -0.46 -0.50
C ASN A 123 -6.82 -0.71 1.03
N LYS A 124 -7.92 -0.53 1.78
CA LYS A 124 -7.95 -0.82 3.22
C LYS A 124 -8.20 -2.29 3.53
N ARG A 125 -8.70 -3.07 2.56
CA ARG A 125 -9.15 -4.47 2.76
C ARG A 125 -8.36 -5.49 1.96
N LEU A 126 -7.51 -5.03 1.05
CA LEU A 126 -6.62 -5.87 0.26
C LEU A 126 -5.22 -5.31 0.33
N LEU A 127 -4.31 -6.11 0.89
CA LEU A 127 -2.89 -5.90 0.65
C LEU A 127 -2.59 -6.32 -0.78
N HIS A 128 -1.69 -5.59 -1.44
CA HIS A 128 -1.33 -5.85 -2.81
C HIS A 128 0.18 -5.77 -3.00
N GLY A 129 0.66 -6.59 -3.92
CA GLY A 129 2.06 -6.69 -4.29
C GLY A 129 2.19 -7.01 -5.78
N ARG A 130 3.44 -7.19 -6.20
CA ARG A 130 3.77 -7.54 -7.58
C ARG A 130 4.96 -8.49 -7.57
N ASP A 131 4.87 -9.53 -8.37
CA ASP A 131 6.00 -10.43 -8.62
C ASP A 131 7.14 -9.70 -9.36
N ALA A 132 8.33 -10.32 -9.35
CA ALA A 132 9.41 -9.91 -10.22
C ALA A 132 8.98 -10.00 -11.69
N PHE A 133 9.55 -9.13 -12.52
CA PHE A 133 9.27 -9.08 -13.94
C PHE A 133 10.50 -8.60 -14.70
N THR A 134 10.51 -8.90 -16.00
CA THR A 134 11.55 -8.47 -16.92
C THR A 134 10.90 -7.88 -18.16
N ASP A 135 11.34 -6.69 -18.56
CA ASP A 135 11.02 -6.10 -19.86
C ASP A 135 12.08 -6.50 -20.89
N SER A 136 11.73 -6.53 -22.17
CA SER A 136 12.63 -6.90 -23.26
C SER A 136 12.70 -5.80 -24.30
N SER A 137 13.86 -5.65 -24.95
CA SER A 137 13.98 -4.73 -26.08
C SER A 137 13.09 -5.20 -27.23
N GLY A 138 12.42 -4.24 -27.89
CA GLY A 138 11.53 -4.51 -29.02
C GLY A 138 10.08 -4.84 -28.67
N VAL A 139 9.72 -4.90 -27.38
CA VAL A 139 8.33 -4.91 -26.92
C VAL A 139 8.08 -3.74 -25.96
N PRO A 140 6.84 -3.21 -25.86
CA PRO A 140 6.53 -2.17 -24.89
C PRO A 140 6.83 -2.65 -23.46
N ALA A 141 7.54 -1.84 -22.69
CA ALA A 141 7.77 -2.10 -21.27
C ALA A 141 6.45 -2.07 -20.49
N ARG A 142 6.41 -2.74 -19.34
CA ARG A 142 5.21 -2.80 -18.49
C ARG A 142 4.74 -1.40 -18.06
N HIS A 143 3.54 -1.00 -18.47
CA HIS A 143 2.98 0.32 -18.17
C HIS A 143 1.55 0.19 -17.62
N MET A 144 1.30 0.80 -16.45
CA MET A 144 0.00 0.81 -15.80
C MET A 144 -0.32 2.19 -15.22
N LEU A 145 -1.54 2.66 -15.47
CA LEU A 145 -2.04 3.89 -14.86
C LEU A 145 -2.74 3.59 -13.54
N ARG A 146 -2.41 4.33 -12.48
CA ARG A 146 -3.00 4.16 -11.15
C ARG A 146 -3.82 5.39 -10.76
N LEU A 147 -5.07 5.16 -10.40
CA LEU A 147 -5.99 6.15 -9.86
C LEU A 147 -6.31 5.81 -8.40
N TRP A 148 -6.35 6.83 -7.55
CA TRP A 148 -6.87 6.74 -6.18
C TRP A 148 -8.30 7.25 -6.16
N LEU A 149 -9.22 6.43 -5.65
CA LEU A 149 -10.64 6.73 -5.62
C LEU A 149 -11.13 6.80 -4.17
N LYS A 150 -12.00 7.76 -3.88
CA LYS A 150 -12.76 7.83 -2.62
C LYS A 150 -14.23 7.57 -2.91
N ALA A 151 -14.77 6.50 -2.35
CA ALA A 151 -16.18 6.16 -2.47
C ALA A 151 -16.95 6.70 -1.26
N GLY A 152 -18.04 7.45 -1.49
CA GLY A 152 -18.94 7.89 -0.43
C GLY A 152 -19.58 6.69 0.29
N GLY A 153 -19.63 6.72 1.62
CA GLY A 153 -20.32 5.72 2.44
C GLY A 153 -19.55 4.41 2.73
N TRP A 154 -18.29 4.29 2.26
CA TRP A 154 -17.44 3.12 2.52
C TRP A 154 -16.38 3.37 3.60
N ASP A 155 -16.33 4.60 4.10
CA ASP A 155 -15.41 5.03 5.14
C ASP A 155 -15.94 4.55 6.51
N CYS A 156 -15.46 3.39 6.98
CA CYS A 156 -15.35 3.15 8.41
C CYS A 156 -14.47 4.24 9.04
N SER A 157 -14.74 4.59 10.31
CA SER A 157 -14.00 5.61 11.06
C SER A 157 -12.50 5.31 11.02
N LEU A 158 -11.76 6.05 10.18
CA LEU A 158 -10.30 5.99 10.20
C LEU A 158 -9.81 6.49 11.56
N PRO A 159 -8.77 5.89 12.13
CA PRO A 159 -8.07 6.46 13.29
C PRO A 159 -7.72 7.93 13.05
N GLU A 160 -7.82 8.77 14.08
CA GLU A 160 -7.63 10.22 13.96
C GLU A 160 -6.29 10.58 13.29
N ALA A 161 -5.23 9.85 13.64
CA ALA A 161 -3.90 9.96 13.05
C ALA A 161 -3.89 9.84 11.51
N LEU A 162 -4.78 9.01 10.95
CA LEU A 162 -4.90 8.78 9.50
C LEU A 162 -5.89 9.72 8.82
N GLN A 163 -6.86 10.30 9.56
CA GLN A 163 -7.88 11.18 8.98
C GLN A 163 -7.27 12.42 8.31
N LYS A 164 -6.32 13.09 8.97
CA LYS A 164 -5.62 14.26 8.40
C LYS A 164 -4.95 13.92 7.07
N ARG A 165 -4.30 12.74 7.01
CA ARG A 165 -3.65 12.24 5.80
C ARG A 165 -4.63 11.95 4.68
N TRP A 166 -5.72 11.24 5.00
CA TRP A 166 -6.75 10.88 4.03
C TRP A 166 -7.44 12.12 3.46
N ASN A 167 -7.75 13.09 4.31
CA ASN A 167 -8.37 14.34 3.89
C ASN A 167 -7.47 15.17 2.98
N LYS A 168 -6.14 15.10 3.15
CA LYS A 168 -5.20 15.78 2.24
C LYS A 168 -5.10 15.08 0.89
N ILE A 169 -5.05 13.73 0.85
CA ILE A 169 -5.00 12.95 -0.40
C ILE A 169 -6.25 13.19 -1.25
N PHE A 170 -7.40 13.26 -0.61
CA PHE A 170 -8.71 13.43 -1.26
C PHE A 170 -9.29 14.82 -1.08
N ARG A 171 -8.46 15.83 -0.74
CA ARG A 171 -8.92 17.22 -0.74
C ARG A 171 -9.39 17.51 -2.16
N GLY A 172 -10.60 18.03 -2.30
CA GLY A 172 -11.10 18.45 -3.60
C GLY A 172 -10.07 19.38 -4.24
N VAL A 173 -9.80 19.18 -5.53
CA VAL A 173 -9.10 20.18 -6.31
C VAL A 173 -10.02 21.40 -6.28
N ASP A 174 -9.66 22.42 -5.50
CA ASP A 174 -10.34 23.71 -5.59
C ASP A 174 -10.13 24.17 -7.03
N GLU A 175 -11.22 24.49 -7.75
CA GLU A 175 -11.19 24.99 -9.14
C GLU A 175 -10.37 26.30 -9.30
N SER A 176 -9.86 26.86 -8.19
CA SER A 176 -9.08 28.10 -8.11
C SER A 176 -7.56 27.91 -7.98
N THR A 177 -7.06 26.67 -7.85
CA THR A 177 -5.61 26.41 -7.90
C THR A 177 -5.22 25.85 -9.26
N ASP A 178 -4.57 26.68 -10.06
CA ASP A 178 -4.17 26.49 -11.47
C ASP A 178 -3.07 25.42 -11.70
N ASP A 179 -2.81 24.52 -10.74
CA ASP A 179 -1.53 23.80 -10.67
C ASP A 179 -1.64 22.29 -10.44
N GLU A 180 -2.50 21.60 -11.20
CA GLU A 180 -2.27 20.19 -11.48
C GLU A 180 -2.99 19.77 -12.77
N GLN A 181 -2.43 20.18 -13.92
CA GLN A 181 -2.55 19.32 -15.10
C GLN A 181 -1.92 17.98 -14.70
N LYS A 182 -2.73 17.05 -14.17
CA LYS A 182 -2.35 15.65 -13.94
C LYS A 182 -2.18 15.01 -15.31
N GLN A 183 -1.08 15.35 -15.99
CA GLN A 183 -0.68 14.69 -17.21
C GLN A 183 -0.37 13.25 -16.82
N TRP A 184 -1.21 12.33 -17.30
CA TRP A 184 -0.92 10.92 -17.17
C TRP A 184 0.38 10.65 -17.92
N PRO A 185 1.39 10.03 -17.30
CA PRO A 185 2.61 9.70 -18.00
C PRO A 185 2.24 8.78 -19.17
N LEU A 186 2.58 9.19 -20.38
CA LEU A 186 2.32 8.41 -21.60
C LEU A 186 3.33 7.27 -21.74
N GLU A 187 4.50 7.42 -21.12
CA GLU A 187 5.59 6.46 -21.09
C GLU A 187 5.83 5.94 -19.66
N PRO A 188 6.30 4.70 -19.50
CA PRO A 188 6.64 4.16 -18.19
C PRO A 188 7.85 4.86 -17.57
N ASP A 189 7.89 4.94 -16.24
CA ASP A 189 9.06 5.45 -15.51
C ASP A 189 10.31 4.61 -15.84
N SER A 190 11.44 5.27 -16.12
CA SER A 190 12.73 4.60 -16.29
C SER A 190 13.13 3.96 -14.96
N THR A 191 13.24 2.63 -14.93
CA THR A 191 13.64 1.81 -13.78
C THR A 191 15.07 2.02 -13.34
#